data_AF-A0A8W8LLK0-F1
#
_entry.id   AF-A0A8W8LLK0-F1
#
_cell.length_a   1.000
_cell.length_b   1.000
_cell.length_c   1.000
_cell.angle_alpha   90.00
_cell.angle_beta   90.00
_cell.angle_gamma   90.00
#
_symmetry.space_group_name_H-M   'P 1'
#
loop_
_entity.id
_entity.type
_entity.pdbx_description
1 polymer ?
#
loop_
_entity_poly.entity_id
_entity_poly.type
_entity_poly.pdbx_seq_one_letter_code
_entity_poly.pdbx_strand_id
1 'polypeptide(L)'
;YVPSGTYGSNTRINYCCRSDGSASSYISLPTTDPFYLMRYTSSICQRVSGMTVREEIITTDDEDTSNNNSVSGSHPKVTGTSNHRLYYCYYS
;
A
#
# COMPACT_ATOMS: atom_id res chain seq x y z
N TYR A 1 -13.78 6.50 -6.75
CA TYR A 1 -14.02 5.54 -5.66
C TYR A 1 -12.86 5.60 -4.69
N VAL A 2 -13.12 5.45 -3.39
CA VAL A 2 -12.08 5.33 -2.36
C VAL A 2 -12.01 3.89 -1.86
N PRO A 3 -10.87 3.43 -1.29
CA PRO A 3 -10.78 2.10 -0.71
C PRO A 3 -11.86 1.82 0.35
N SER A 4 -12.08 0.55 0.66
CA SER A 4 -12.93 0.19 1.81
C SER A 4 -12.29 0.73 3.10
N GLY A 5 -13.09 1.31 3.99
CA GLY A 5 -12.56 1.97 5.16
C GLY A 5 -13.56 2.82 5.92
N THR A 6 -13.05 3.55 6.90
CA THR A 6 -13.79 4.58 7.64
C THR A 6 -13.01 5.88 7.51
N TYR A 7 -13.68 6.91 6.99
CA TYR A 7 -13.09 8.23 6.72
C TYR A 7 -13.84 9.25 7.58
N GLY A 8 -13.17 9.82 8.56
CA GLY A 8 -13.70 10.85 9.45
C GLY A 8 -12.55 11.70 10.00
N SER A 9 -12.61 12.10 11.27
CA SER A 9 -11.47 12.75 11.93
C SER A 9 -10.22 11.86 11.95
N ASN A 10 -10.42 10.53 12.01
CA ASN A 10 -9.37 9.52 11.81
C ASN A 10 -9.66 8.74 10.53
N THR A 11 -8.60 8.33 9.82
CA THR A 11 -8.72 7.51 8.61
C THR A 11 -8.31 6.07 8.88
N ARG A 12 -9.20 5.12 8.56
CA ARG A 12 -8.91 3.68 8.56
C ARG A 12 -9.13 3.13 7.16
N ILE A 13 -8.12 2.47 6.61
CA ILE A 13 -8.22 1.77 5.32
C ILE A 13 -8.20 0.27 5.58
N ASN A 14 -9.15 -0.47 5.01
CA ASN A 14 -9.21 -1.92 5.07
C ASN A 14 -8.64 -2.52 3.78
N TYR A 15 -7.82 -3.55 3.92
CA TYR A 15 -7.14 -4.18 2.80
C TYR A 15 -6.92 -5.67 3.03
N CYS A 16 -6.81 -6.42 1.93
CA CYS A 16 -6.37 -7.80 1.95
C CYS A 16 -4.83 -7.84 1.95
N CYS A 17 -4.25 -8.66 2.82
CA CYS A 17 -2.81 -8.87 2.89
C CYS A 17 -2.47 -10.32 2.50
N ARG A 18 -1.43 -10.51 1.70
CA ARG A 18 -0.84 -11.81 1.38
C ARG A 18 0.68 -11.74 1.55
N SER A 19 1.25 -12.79 2.12
CA SER A 19 2.70 -12.91 2.40
C SER A 19 3.24 -14.29 2.06
N ASP A 20 2.53 -15.04 1.22
CA ASP A 20 2.77 -16.44 0.87
C ASP A 20 3.53 -16.61 -0.46
N GLY A 21 4.20 -15.56 -0.95
CA GLY A 21 4.90 -15.57 -2.22
C GLY A 21 5.96 -14.49 -2.38
N SER A 22 6.62 -14.50 -3.53
CA SER A 22 7.65 -13.52 -3.91
C SER A 22 7.09 -12.47 -4.86
N ALA A 23 7.43 -11.20 -4.62
CA ALA A 23 7.09 -10.10 -5.52
C ALA A 23 7.71 -10.24 -6.93
N SER A 24 8.78 -11.03 -7.07
CA SER A 24 9.42 -11.30 -8.38
C SER A 24 8.73 -12.39 -9.19
N SER A 25 7.87 -13.19 -8.57
CA SER A 25 7.05 -14.21 -9.24
C SER A 25 5.81 -13.56 -9.83
N TYR A 26 5.46 -13.87 -11.07
CA TYR A 26 4.25 -13.32 -11.68
C TYR A 26 2.99 -13.91 -11.04
N ILE A 27 2.00 -13.05 -10.78
CA ILE A 27 0.65 -13.45 -10.37
C ILE A 27 -0.40 -13.03 -11.39
N SER A 28 -1.52 -13.74 -11.41
CA SER A 28 -2.69 -13.39 -12.22
C SER A 28 -3.70 -12.64 -11.35
N LEU A 29 -4.06 -11.44 -11.80
CA LEU A 29 -5.14 -10.62 -11.26
C LEU A 29 -6.05 -10.17 -12.41
N PRO A 30 -7.27 -9.70 -12.14
CA PRO A 30 -8.08 -9.06 -13.18
C PRO A 30 -7.33 -7.87 -13.80
N THR A 31 -7.17 -7.87 -15.12
CA THR A 31 -6.41 -6.85 -15.87
C THR A 31 -7.31 -5.97 -16.73
N THR A 32 -8.63 -6.07 -16.58
CA THR A 32 -9.60 -5.30 -17.38
C THR A 32 -9.51 -3.80 -17.10
N ASP A 33 -9.27 -3.44 -15.84
CA ASP A 33 -9.14 -2.06 -15.38
C ASP A 33 -7.83 -1.88 -14.60
N PRO A 34 -7.22 -0.68 -14.62
CA PRO A 34 -6.07 -0.38 -13.79
C PRO A 34 -6.38 -0.52 -12.30
N PHE A 35 -5.38 -0.90 -11.51
CA PHE A 35 -5.54 -1.05 -10.06
C PHE A 35 -4.26 -0.74 -9.29
N TYR A 36 -4.42 -0.65 -7.98
CA TYR A 36 -3.32 -0.42 -7.05
C TYR A 36 -3.11 -1.62 -6.14
N LEU A 37 -1.84 -1.95 -5.90
CA LEU A 37 -1.45 -2.77 -4.77
C LEU A 37 -0.63 -1.93 -3.81
N MET A 38 -0.90 -2.07 -2.51
CA MET A 38 -0.04 -1.55 -1.46
C MET A 38 1.15 -2.48 -1.29
N ARG A 39 2.37 -1.93 -1.34
CA ARG A 39 3.57 -2.74 -1.15
C ARG A 39 3.63 -3.19 0.31
N TYR A 40 4.02 -4.44 0.56
CA TYR A 40 4.27 -4.93 1.91
C TYR A 40 5.77 -4.88 2.26
N THR A 41 6.44 -6.00 2.51
CA THR A 41 7.86 -6.01 2.92
C THR A 41 8.85 -5.94 1.76
N SER A 42 8.39 -6.18 0.52
CA SER A 42 9.26 -6.23 -0.68
C SER A 42 9.96 -4.90 -0.98
N SER A 43 11.13 -4.99 -1.63
CA SER A 43 11.85 -3.85 -2.23
C SER A 43 11.32 -3.47 -3.62
N ILE A 44 10.56 -4.36 -4.26
CA ILE A 44 9.97 -4.15 -5.60
C ILE A 44 8.44 -4.30 -5.56
N CYS A 45 7.77 -3.79 -6.59
CA CYS A 45 6.37 -4.09 -6.82
C CYS A 45 6.16 -5.56 -7.23
N GLN A 46 5.00 -6.11 -6.86
CA GLN A 46 4.56 -7.45 -7.26
C GLN A 46 4.44 -7.52 -8.78
N ARG A 47 5.05 -8.51 -9.43
CA ARG A 47 4.84 -8.70 -10.87
C ARG A 47 3.44 -9.25 -11.14
N VAL A 48 2.69 -8.58 -12.00
CA VAL A 48 1.35 -9.02 -12.45
C VAL A 48 1.43 -9.33 -13.94
N SER A 49 0.97 -10.52 -14.32
CA SER A 49 0.92 -10.95 -15.71
C SER A 49 0.03 -10.03 -16.52
N GLY A 50 0.53 -9.54 -17.66
CA GLY A 50 -0.25 -8.73 -18.60
C GLY A 50 -0.41 -7.26 -18.22
N MET A 51 0.29 -6.77 -17.18
CA MET A 51 0.22 -5.37 -16.75
C MET A 51 1.62 -4.75 -16.65
N THR A 52 1.71 -3.45 -16.91
CA THR A 52 2.91 -2.64 -16.59
C THR A 52 2.75 -2.05 -15.19
N VAL A 53 3.84 -1.88 -14.45
CA VAL A 53 3.81 -1.34 -13.09
C VAL A 53 4.62 -0.06 -12.94
N ARG A 54 4.06 0.90 -12.21
CA ARG A 54 4.74 2.12 -11.75
C ARG A 54 4.67 2.21 -10.21
N GLU A 55 5.80 2.43 -9.56
CA GLU A 55 5.82 2.74 -8.13
C GLU A 55 5.35 4.18 -7.90
N GLU A 56 4.46 4.35 -6.92
CA GLU A 56 3.98 5.64 -6.45
C GLU A 56 4.18 5.73 -4.94
N ILE A 57 4.58 6.89 -4.46
CA ILE A 57 4.82 7.13 -3.04
C ILE A 57 3.89 8.25 -2.60
N ILE A 58 3.03 7.95 -1.64
CA ILE A 58 2.17 8.93 -1.00
C ILE A 58 2.80 9.25 0.35
N THR A 59 3.13 10.52 0.55
CA THR A 59 3.55 11.03 1.86
C THR A 59 2.32 11.54 2.59
N THR A 60 2.06 10.96 3.76
CA THR A 60 0.99 11.39 4.66
C THR A 60 1.63 12.07 5.86
N ASP A 61 1.14 13.26 6.18
CA ASP A 61 1.48 13.98 7.40
C ASP A 61 0.74 13.35 8.58
N ASP A 62 1.45 13.16 9.68
CA ASP A 62 0.94 12.75 10.97
C ASP A 62 0.91 13.96 11.92
N GLU A 63 -0.04 13.98 12.86
CA GLU A 63 -0.27 15.14 13.72
C GLU A 63 0.96 15.41 14.62
N ASP A 64 1.56 16.60 14.45
CA ASP A 64 2.81 17.03 15.10
C ASP A 64 2.69 17.23 16.62
N THR A 65 1.49 17.13 17.21
CA THR A 65 1.27 17.35 18.64
C THR A 65 0.70 16.11 19.34
N SER A 66 1.47 15.55 20.29
CA SER A 66 1.10 14.37 21.10
C SER A 66 0.92 13.07 20.29
N ASN A 67 1.88 12.74 19.42
CA ASN A 67 1.83 11.60 18.53
C ASN A 67 1.89 10.24 19.25
N ASN A 68 0.72 9.65 19.55
CA ASN A 68 0.61 8.22 19.88
C ASN A 68 0.68 7.36 18.61
N ASN A 69 1.60 7.65 17.69
CA ASN A 69 1.73 6.90 16.45
C ASN A 69 2.19 5.49 16.78
N SER A 70 1.38 4.52 16.38
CA SER A 70 1.73 3.12 16.50
C SER A 70 1.50 2.44 15.17
N VAL A 71 2.51 1.69 14.75
CA VAL A 71 2.43 0.80 13.61
C VAL A 71 2.46 -0.61 14.17
N SER A 72 1.44 -1.42 13.90
CA SER A 72 1.36 -2.78 14.42
C SER A 72 0.64 -3.71 13.44
N GLY A 73 0.86 -5.02 13.62
CA GLY A 73 0.25 -6.06 12.77
C GLY A 73 0.79 -6.08 11.33
N SER A 74 -0.01 -6.60 10.40
CA SER A 74 0.32 -6.62 8.98
C SER A 74 -0.21 -5.35 8.30
N HIS A 75 0.71 -4.46 7.95
CA HIS A 75 0.40 -3.18 7.30
C HIS A 75 1.28 -2.94 6.07
N PRO A 76 0.82 -2.12 5.10
CA PRO A 76 1.63 -1.67 3.98
C PRO A 76 2.99 -1.14 4.41
N LYS A 77 3.97 -1.20 3.51
CA LYS A 77 5.28 -0.60 3.70
C LYS A 77 5.11 0.87 4.05
N VAL A 78 5.58 1.22 5.23
CA VAL A 78 5.66 2.58 5.71
C VAL A 78 7.12 2.86 6.04
N THR A 79 7.62 4.01 5.62
CA THR A 79 8.89 4.57 6.10
C THR A 79 8.67 5.99 6.58
N GLY A 80 9.58 6.54 7.39
CA GLY A 80 9.42 7.86 8.02
C GLY A 80 8.85 7.76 9.43
N THR A 81 9.36 8.62 10.33
CA THR A 81 9.06 8.60 11.77
C THR A 81 8.06 9.67 12.19
N SER A 82 8.10 10.84 11.55
CA SER A 82 6.97 11.76 11.45
C SER A 82 6.21 11.37 10.18
N ASN A 83 6.42 12.09 9.08
CA ASN A 83 5.64 11.91 7.86
C ASN A 83 5.80 10.51 7.29
N HIS A 84 4.70 9.75 7.29
CA HIS A 84 4.68 8.39 6.81
C HIS A 84 4.65 8.36 5.29
N ARG A 85 5.55 7.56 4.70
CA ARG A 85 5.62 7.30 3.27
C ARG A 85 5.02 5.94 2.99
N LEU A 86 3.87 5.94 2.34
CA LEU A 86 3.18 4.75 1.86
C LEU A 86 3.58 4.45 0.42
N TYR A 87 3.92 3.18 0.16
CA TYR A 87 4.36 2.73 -1.15
C TYR A 87 3.25 1.97 -1.87
N TYR A 88 2.85 2.49 -3.02
CA TYR A 88 1.85 1.93 -3.90
C TYR A 88 2.47 1.48 -5.22
N CYS A 89 1.84 0.51 -5.85
CA CYS A 89 2.18 0.01 -7.16
C CYS A 89 0.94 0.15 -8.04
N TYR A 90 1.01 1.03 -9.02
CA TYR A 90 -0.04 1.25 -10.00
C TYR A 90 0.17 0.32 -11.19
N TYR A 91 -0.86 -0.47 -11.53
CA TYR A 91 -0.85 -1.40 -12.65
C TYR A 91 -1.81 -0.92 -13.72
N SER A 92 -1.34 -0.87 -14.97
CA SER A 92 -2.11 -0.51 -16.17
C SER A 92 -1.66 -1.27 -17.40
#